data_AF-A0A6V7IIV3-F1
#
_entry.id   AF-A0A6V7IIV3-F1
#
_cell.length_a   1.000
_cell.length_b   1.000
_cell.length_c   1.000
_cell.angle_alpha   90.00
_cell.angle_beta   90.00
_cell.angle_gamma   90.00
#
_symmetry.space_group_name_H-M   'P 1'
#
loop_
_entity.id
_entity.type
_entity.pdbx_description
1 polymer ?
#
loop_
_entity_poly.entity_id
_entity_poly.type
_entity_poly.pdbx_seq_one_letter_code
_entity_poly.pdbx_strand_id
1 'polypeptide(L)'
;VDFQLSVYGSPGIDLNYFLNTSPSDDVFMNHQDEILEEYLNVMTATMRRIGCKTEPPSMTQLRETMRKTELVGLMAACVIMPIVRADKAEAQTLEEMMGAGGEFNNKGCEAPAFRKAICPRLQRWEAMGLLD
;
A
#
# COMPACT_ATOMS: atom_id res chain seq x y z
N VAL A 1 -16.09 7.04 -2.54
CA VAL A 1 -14.64 7.25 -2.42
C VAL A 1 -14.37 7.48 -0.95
N ASP A 2 -13.47 6.71 -0.36
CA ASP A 2 -13.28 6.64 1.09
C ASP A 2 -11.98 7.36 1.50
N PHE A 3 -12.10 8.52 2.14
CA PHE A 3 -10.96 9.36 2.55
C PHE A 3 -10.64 9.29 4.05
N GLN A 4 -11.23 8.32 4.73
CA GLN A 4 -11.15 8.11 6.18
C GLN A 4 -9.73 7.86 6.71
N LEU A 5 -8.78 7.45 5.85
CA LEU A 5 -7.37 7.25 6.19
C LEU A 5 -6.42 8.18 5.42
N SER A 6 -6.94 9.21 4.77
CA SER A 6 -6.10 10.14 3.99
C SER A 6 -5.28 11.04 4.91
N VAL A 7 -3.98 11.10 4.66
CA VAL A 7 -3.03 11.91 5.43
C VAL A 7 -2.15 12.73 4.49
N TYR A 8 -1.68 13.88 4.96
CA TYR A 8 -0.63 14.62 4.26
C TYR A 8 0.73 14.04 4.63
N GLY A 9 1.49 13.55 3.66
CA GLY A 9 2.74 12.87 3.95
C GLY A 9 3.61 12.59 2.73
N SER A 10 4.59 11.73 2.93
CA SER A 10 5.49 11.25 1.89
C SER A 10 4.72 10.43 0.85
N PRO A 11 5.01 10.56 -0.46
CA PRO A 11 4.41 9.70 -1.49
C PRO A 11 4.76 8.22 -1.29
N GLY A 12 5.82 7.91 -0.55
CA GLY A 12 6.17 6.54 -0.17
C GLY A 12 5.11 5.88 0.70
N ILE A 13 4.37 6.64 1.53
CA ILE A 13 3.26 6.13 2.34
C ILE A 13 2.14 5.64 1.42
N ASP A 14 1.70 6.52 0.50
CA ASP A 14 0.61 6.23 -0.43
C ASP A 14 0.97 5.07 -1.39
N LEU A 15 2.19 5.07 -1.94
CA LEU A 15 2.63 4.03 -2.88
C LEU A 15 2.78 2.67 -2.19
N ASN A 16 3.36 2.63 -0.99
CA ASN A 16 3.48 1.37 -0.25
C ASN A 16 2.11 0.84 0.18
N TYR A 17 1.19 1.72 0.59
CA TYR A 17 -0.19 1.33 0.87
C TYR A 17 -0.84 0.75 -0.39
N PHE A 18 -0.86 1.53 -1.48
CA PHE A 18 -1.48 1.13 -2.75
C PHE A 18 -0.97 -0.22 -3.23
N LEU A 19 0.35 -0.39 -3.36
CA LEU A 19 0.95 -1.62 -3.89
C LEU A 19 0.61 -2.85 -3.03
N ASN A 20 0.44 -2.67 -1.72
CA ASN A 20 0.16 -3.79 -0.80
C ASN A 20 -1.32 -4.06 -0.57
N THR A 21 -2.24 -3.25 -1.09
CA THR A 21 -3.68 -3.50 -0.93
C THR A 21 -4.39 -3.78 -2.25
N SER A 22 -4.06 -3.01 -3.30
CA SER A 22 -4.97 -2.82 -4.44
C SER A 22 -4.63 -3.64 -5.69
N PRO A 23 -3.36 -3.71 -6.16
CA PRO A 23 -3.03 -4.48 -7.36
C PRO A 23 -3.29 -5.98 -7.20
N SER A 24 -3.51 -6.68 -8.31
CA SER A 24 -3.46 -8.15 -8.30
C SER A 24 -2.08 -8.63 -7.83
N ASP A 25 -2.00 -9.87 -7.36
CA ASP A 25 -0.72 -10.41 -6.90
C ASP A 25 0.31 -10.49 -8.04
N ASP A 26 -0.13 -10.72 -9.27
CA ASP A 26 0.72 -10.69 -10.46
C ASP A 26 1.30 -9.29 -10.72
N VAL A 27 0.47 -8.25 -10.66
CA VAL A 27 0.93 -6.86 -10.81
C VAL A 27 1.91 -6.48 -9.69
N PHE A 28 1.64 -6.90 -8.46
CA PHE A 28 2.56 -6.66 -7.35
C PHE A 28 3.92 -7.37 -7.54
N MET A 29 3.96 -8.53 -8.16
CA MET A 29 5.22 -9.28 -8.33
C MET A 29 6.02 -8.82 -9.55
N ASN A 30 5.33 -8.52 -10.65
CA ASN A 30 5.96 -8.42 -11.96
C ASN A 30 5.94 -7.00 -12.54
N HIS A 31 5.09 -6.10 -12.03
CA HIS A 31 4.79 -4.83 -12.68
C HIS A 31 4.91 -3.60 -11.74
N GLN A 32 5.62 -3.72 -10.61
CA GLN A 32 5.81 -2.58 -9.69
C GLN A 32 6.55 -1.42 -10.38
N ASP A 33 7.56 -1.74 -11.17
CA ASP A 33 8.38 -0.72 -11.82
C ASP A 33 7.58 0.12 -12.82
N GLU A 34 6.68 -0.52 -13.59
CA GLU A 34 5.77 0.18 -14.51
C GLU A 34 4.83 1.15 -13.76
N ILE A 35 4.31 0.73 -12.59
CA ILE A 35 3.48 1.60 -11.74
C ILE A 35 4.27 2.82 -11.26
N LEU A 36 5.52 2.63 -10.84
CA LEU A 36 6.37 3.72 -10.36
C LEU A 36 6.76 4.68 -11.47
N GLU A 37 7.05 4.17 -12.66
CA GLU A 37 7.31 4.98 -13.84
C GLU A 37 6.10 5.84 -14.20
N GLU A 38 4.92 5.25 -14.26
CA GLU A 38 3.70 5.99 -14.56
C GLU A 38 3.38 7.05 -13.49
N TYR A 39 3.50 6.68 -12.20
CA TYR A 39 3.34 7.62 -11.10
C TYR A 39 4.28 8.83 -11.23
N LEU A 40 5.56 8.57 -11.49
CA LEU A 40 6.56 9.61 -11.61
C LEU A 40 6.31 10.50 -12.83
N ASN A 41 5.92 9.92 -13.97
CA ASN A 41 5.59 10.63 -15.19
C ASN A 41 4.42 11.59 -14.97
N VAL A 42 3.31 11.09 -14.40
CA VAL A 42 2.12 11.90 -14.13
C VAL A 42 2.39 12.98 -13.08
N MET A 43 3.13 12.66 -12.01
CA MET A 43 3.53 13.63 -11.00
C MET A 43 4.38 14.75 -11.61
N THR A 44 5.41 14.40 -12.40
CA THR A 44 6.30 15.36 -13.06
C THR A 44 5.53 16.27 -14.01
N ALA A 45 4.66 15.69 -14.86
CA ALA A 45 3.82 16.46 -15.78
C ALA A 45 2.88 17.42 -15.01
N THR A 46 2.32 16.94 -13.90
CA THR A 46 1.42 17.74 -13.06
C THR A 46 2.16 18.90 -12.40
N MET A 47 3.34 18.65 -11.81
CA MET A 47 4.19 19.69 -11.19
C MET A 47 4.53 20.80 -12.20
N ARG A 48 4.89 20.44 -13.44
CA ARG A 48 5.15 21.40 -14.51
C ARG A 48 3.90 22.20 -14.87
N ARG A 49 2.76 21.53 -15.03
CA ARG A 49 1.49 22.16 -15.41
C ARG A 49 1.02 23.20 -14.39
N ILE A 50 1.23 22.95 -13.09
CA ILE A 50 0.83 23.89 -12.03
C ILE A 50 1.90 24.94 -11.70
N GLY A 51 3.01 24.97 -12.44
CA GLY A 51 4.10 25.91 -12.20
C GLY A 51 4.82 25.70 -10.86
N CYS A 52 4.95 24.44 -10.42
CA CYS A 52 5.70 24.12 -9.22
C CYS A 52 7.16 24.56 -9.38
N LYS A 53 7.69 25.28 -8.38
CA LYS A 53 9.09 25.78 -8.38
C LYS A 53 10.11 24.72 -7.96
N THR A 54 9.64 23.67 -7.30
CA THR A 54 10.48 22.55 -6.86
C THR A 54 10.66 21.59 -8.04
N GLU A 55 11.89 21.14 -8.25
CA GLU A 55 12.16 20.11 -9.26
C GLU A 55 11.45 18.79 -8.90
N PRO A 56 10.89 18.07 -9.90
CA PRO A 56 10.36 16.73 -9.67
C PRO A 56 11.45 15.78 -9.15
N PRO A 57 11.09 14.79 -8.32
CA PRO A 57 12.06 13.80 -7.88
C PRO A 57 12.55 12.94 -9.05
N SER A 58 13.74 12.35 -8.90
CA SER A 58 14.21 11.27 -9.76
C SER A 58 13.60 9.93 -9.33
N MET A 59 13.65 8.93 -10.23
CA MET A 59 13.25 7.55 -9.90
C MET A 59 14.03 7.00 -8.68
N THR A 60 15.32 7.32 -8.57
CA THR A 60 16.15 6.92 -7.42
C THR A 60 15.62 7.52 -6.12
N GLN A 61 15.30 8.82 -6.10
CA GLN A 61 14.73 9.49 -4.93
C GLN A 61 13.35 8.94 -4.57
N LEU A 62 12.53 8.58 -5.56
CA LEU A 62 11.22 7.97 -5.33
C LEU A 62 11.38 6.60 -4.67
N ARG A 63 12.26 5.74 -5.20
CA ARG A 63 12.54 4.42 -4.62
C ARG A 63 13.13 4.51 -3.21
N GLU A 64 14.04 5.47 -2.97
CA GLU A 64 14.57 5.71 -1.63
C GLU A 64 13.46 6.15 -0.66
N THR A 65 12.56 7.01 -1.12
CA THR A 65 11.40 7.46 -0.35
C THR A 65 10.49 6.28 0.01
N MET A 66 10.20 5.39 -0.94
CA MET A 66 9.45 4.17 -0.68
C MET A 66 10.14 3.28 0.33
N ARG A 67 11.44 3.01 0.16
CA ARG A 67 12.24 2.19 1.07
C ARG A 67 12.23 2.73 2.50
N LYS A 68 12.34 4.05 2.68
CA LYS A 68 12.25 4.72 3.99
C LYS A 68 10.88 4.52 4.67
N THR A 69 9.85 4.22 3.89
CA THR A 69 8.48 3.98 4.35
C THR A 69 8.02 2.53 4.18
N GLU A 70 8.94 1.58 3.95
CA GLU A 70 8.59 0.18 3.63
C GLU A 70 7.73 -0.48 4.73
N LEU A 71 7.92 -0.07 5.99
CA LEU A 71 7.11 -0.54 7.12
C LEU A 71 5.61 -0.25 6.94
N VAL A 72 5.25 0.83 6.21
CA VAL A 72 3.86 1.11 5.82
C VAL A 72 3.33 0.02 4.90
N GLY A 73 4.15 -0.50 3.99
CA GLY A 73 3.79 -1.59 3.09
C GLY A 73 3.55 -2.89 3.86
N LEU A 74 4.41 -3.19 4.83
CA LEU A 74 4.23 -4.32 5.74
C LEU A 74 2.92 -4.21 6.53
N MET A 75 2.70 -3.07 7.18
CA MET A 75 1.46 -2.81 7.91
C MET A 75 0.24 -2.91 7.00
N ALA A 76 0.28 -2.30 5.81
CA ALA A 76 -0.82 -2.34 4.86
C ALA A 76 -1.13 -3.77 4.40
N ALA A 77 -0.12 -4.60 4.14
CA ALA A 77 -0.35 -5.98 3.75
C ALA A 77 -0.88 -6.85 4.90
N CYS A 78 -0.37 -6.67 6.11
CA CYS A 78 -0.77 -7.50 7.25
C CYS A 78 -2.14 -7.10 7.83
N VAL A 79 -2.48 -5.80 7.82
CA VAL A 79 -3.65 -5.25 8.51
C VAL A 79 -4.75 -4.86 7.54
N ILE A 80 -4.40 -4.18 6.44
CA ILE A 80 -5.39 -3.55 5.56
C ILE A 80 -5.82 -4.46 4.41
N MET A 81 -4.88 -5.16 3.77
CA MET A 81 -5.18 -6.10 2.68
C MET A 81 -6.29 -7.11 3.02
N PRO A 82 -6.31 -7.78 4.20
CA PRO A 82 -7.38 -8.74 4.50
C PRO A 82 -8.75 -8.08 4.65
N ILE A 83 -8.80 -6.77 4.99
CA ILE A 83 -10.03 -5.99 5.10
C ILE A 83 -10.56 -5.65 3.70
N VAL A 84 -9.71 -5.02 2.89
CA VAL A 84 -10.12 -4.49 1.58
C VAL A 84 -10.38 -5.58 0.56
N ARG A 85 -9.81 -6.78 0.77
CA ARG A 85 -10.01 -7.97 -0.08
C ARG A 85 -11.00 -8.97 0.51
N ALA A 86 -11.60 -8.70 1.66
CA ALA A 86 -12.65 -9.54 2.20
C ALA A 86 -13.82 -9.64 1.22
N ASP A 87 -14.48 -10.80 1.19
CA ASP A 87 -15.75 -10.92 0.50
C ASP A 87 -16.74 -9.89 1.05
N LYS A 88 -17.56 -9.30 0.17
CA LYS A 88 -18.50 -8.23 0.56
C LYS A 88 -19.43 -8.63 1.71
N ALA A 89 -19.72 -9.91 1.87
CA ALA A 89 -20.55 -10.44 2.96
C ALA A 89 -19.85 -10.41 4.33
N GLU A 90 -18.52 -10.33 4.35
CA GLU A 90 -17.68 -10.38 5.55
C GLU A 90 -16.91 -9.08 5.79
N ALA A 91 -17.01 -8.11 4.87
CA ALA A 91 -16.36 -6.81 4.95
C ALA A 91 -16.97 -5.97 6.07
N GLN A 92 -16.14 -5.44 6.96
CA GLN A 92 -16.55 -4.45 7.96
C GLN A 92 -16.05 -3.06 7.57
N THR A 93 -16.80 -2.05 7.99
CA THR A 93 -16.43 -0.64 7.92
C THR A 93 -15.42 -0.27 9.01
N LEU A 94 -14.68 0.83 8.85
CA LEU A 94 -13.79 1.30 9.92
C LEU A 94 -14.54 1.64 11.21
N GLU A 95 -15.79 2.12 11.11
CA GLU A 95 -16.61 2.41 12.29
C GLU A 95 -16.96 1.14 13.08
N GLU A 96 -17.30 0.04 12.39
CA GLU A 96 -17.57 -1.25 13.03
C GLU A 96 -16.32 -1.85 13.69
N MET A 97 -15.13 -1.56 13.14
CA MET A 97 -13.86 -2.06 13.67
C MET A 97 -13.30 -1.19 14.81
N MET A 98 -13.38 0.13 14.68
CA MET A 98 -12.66 1.10 15.53
C MET A 98 -13.59 1.95 16.40
N GLY A 99 -14.90 1.84 16.22
CA GLY A 99 -15.90 2.50 17.06
C GLY A 99 -15.92 1.97 18.50
N ALA A 100 -16.73 2.59 19.35
CA ALA A 100 -16.86 2.19 20.74
C ALA A 100 -17.43 0.76 20.86
N GLY A 101 -16.60 -0.19 21.30
CA GLY A 101 -16.95 -1.62 21.35
C GLY A 101 -16.81 -2.35 20.02
N GLY A 102 -16.13 -1.75 19.03
CA GLY A 102 -15.81 -2.38 17.76
C GLY A 102 -14.87 -3.57 17.91
N GLU A 103 -15.05 -4.57 17.06
CA GLU A 103 -14.21 -5.77 17.01
C GLU A 103 -13.79 -6.05 15.57
N PHE A 104 -12.53 -6.47 15.43
CA PHE A 104 -11.98 -6.85 14.14
C PHE A 104 -12.32 -8.31 13.80
N ASN A 105 -13.01 -8.53 12.67
CA ASN A 105 -13.27 -9.84 12.10
C ASN A 105 -12.04 -10.35 11.35
N ASN A 106 -11.44 -11.42 11.84
CA ASN A 106 -10.22 -12.01 11.28
C ASN A 106 -10.47 -12.94 10.06
N LYS A 107 -11.71 -13.18 9.63
CA LYS A 107 -12.00 -14.10 8.51
C LYS A 107 -11.26 -13.75 7.21
N GLY A 108 -11.03 -12.46 6.95
CA GLY A 108 -10.22 -12.01 5.80
C GLY A 108 -8.78 -12.53 5.87
N CYS A 109 -8.23 -12.70 7.07
CA CYS A 109 -6.89 -13.26 7.31
C CYS A 109 -6.87 -14.79 7.17
N GLU A 110 -7.98 -15.47 7.39
CA GLU A 110 -8.09 -16.93 7.28
C GLU A 110 -8.25 -17.40 5.82
N ALA A 111 -8.59 -16.50 4.91
CA ALA A 111 -8.80 -16.79 3.50
C ALA A 111 -7.53 -17.37 2.84
N PRO A 112 -7.62 -18.49 2.09
CA PRO A 112 -6.48 -19.05 1.35
C PRO A 112 -5.82 -18.05 0.39
N ALA A 113 -6.62 -17.15 -0.19
CA ALA A 113 -6.13 -16.08 -1.06
C ALA A 113 -5.23 -15.09 -0.32
N PHE A 114 -5.57 -14.71 0.92
CA PHE A 114 -4.74 -13.85 1.74
C PHE A 114 -3.40 -14.52 2.05
N ARG A 115 -3.41 -15.80 2.47
CA ARG A 115 -2.18 -16.56 2.71
C ARG A 115 -1.28 -16.61 1.47
N LYS A 116 -1.85 -16.87 0.30
CA LYS A 116 -1.11 -16.87 -0.97
C LYS A 116 -0.48 -15.51 -1.27
N ALA A 117 -1.18 -14.41 -0.98
CA ALA A 117 -0.70 -13.06 -1.22
C ALA A 117 0.38 -12.62 -0.21
N ILE A 118 0.20 -12.93 1.08
CA ILE A 118 1.08 -12.42 2.14
C ILE A 118 2.41 -13.17 2.24
N CYS A 119 2.44 -14.49 2.01
CA CYS A 119 3.65 -15.30 2.12
C CYS A 119 4.86 -14.77 1.33
N PRO A 120 4.77 -14.47 0.02
CA PRO A 120 5.91 -13.96 -0.73
C PRO A 120 6.33 -12.55 -0.30
N ARG A 121 5.40 -11.75 0.25
CA ARG A 121 5.71 -10.42 0.81
C ARG A 121 6.52 -10.52 2.10
N LEU A 122 6.13 -11.42 3.00
CA LEU A 122 6.88 -11.70 4.23
C LEU A 122 8.31 -12.16 3.93
N GLN A 123 8.47 -13.05 2.94
CA GLN A 123 9.82 -13.49 2.50
C GLN A 123 10.67 -12.33 1.98
N ARG A 124 10.07 -11.38 1.25
CA ARG A 124 10.76 -10.18 0.80
C ARG A 124 11.17 -9.29 1.98
N TRP A 125 10.30 -9.07 2.96
CA TRP A 125 10.62 -8.23 4.12
C TRP A 125 11.62 -8.86 5.08
N GLU A 126 11.58 -10.19 5.24
CA GLU A 126 12.64 -10.95 5.92
C GLU A 126 13.99 -10.68 5.26
N ALA A 127 14.09 -10.84 3.93
CA ALA A 127 15.34 -10.60 3.19
C ALA A 127 15.82 -9.13 3.26
N MET A 128 14.94 -8.20 3.62
CA MET A 128 15.26 -6.78 3.84
C MET A 128 15.65 -6.46 5.29
N GLY A 129 15.55 -7.42 6.22
CA GLY A 129 15.80 -7.21 7.65
C GLY A 129 14.71 -6.38 8.34
N LEU A 130 13.47 -6.45 7.86
CA LEU A 130 12.34 -5.70 8.42
C LEU A 130 11.55 -6.47 9.49
N LEU A 131 11.84 -7.76 9.68
CA LEU A 131 11.15 -8.63 10.63
C LEU A 131 12.02 -9.00 11.86
N ASP A 132 13.26 -8.50 11.92
CA ASP A 132 14.24 -8.75 12.99
C ASP A 132 14.10 -7.80 14.20
#